data_AF-A0A846NNP7-F1
#
_entry.id   AF-A0A846NNP7-F1
#
_cell.length_a   1.000
_cell.length_b   1.000
_cell.length_c   1.000
_cell.angle_alpha   90.00
_cell.angle_beta   90.00
_cell.angle_gamma   90.00
#
_symmetry.space_group_name_H-M   'P 1'
#
loop_
_entity.id
_entity.type
_entity.pdbx_description
1 polymer ?
#
loop_
_entity_poly.entity_id
_entity_poly.type
_entity_poly.pdbx_seq_one_letter_code
_entity_poly.pdbx_strand_id
1 'polypeptide(L)'
;MDVQLIGNSTPMRNIRELIKTVADTALTVIIYGEIGVGKEVIARELHRLSNRRKKRFVKVNCAALPSELLESELFGYERGAFTGATRFKPGKFEIASGGVIFLDEVGDIPLRLQAKLLQVLQNGEFSRLGGKDVKVNTWVISATNHDLADDMRETRFREDLYYRLNIIKIDVPPLRERREDIPPLVGYFINKYRSELDISEDFTIGPEMMDLFLQYDWPGNVRELANTIHRLMVMGDWEELRRRISSEPDTTSSKPSTLNPRPLSGI
;
A
#
# COMPACT_ATOMS: atom_id res chain seq x y z
N MET A 1 4.24 -17.52 1.50
CA MET A 1 3.80 -16.94 2.78
C MET A 1 2.41 -16.40 2.58
N ASP A 2 1.43 -16.99 3.26
CA ASP A 2 0.05 -16.51 3.24
C ASP A 2 -0.01 -15.16 3.95
N VAL A 3 -0.34 -14.13 3.19
CA VAL A 3 -0.54 -12.78 3.73
C VAL A 3 -1.99 -12.70 4.18
N GLN A 4 -2.22 -12.73 5.50
CA GLN A 4 -3.55 -12.72 6.08
C GLN A 4 -3.97 -11.31 6.51
N LEU A 5 -5.19 -10.92 6.15
CA LEU A 5 -5.83 -9.70 6.66
C LEU A 5 -6.32 -9.95 8.10
N ILE A 6 -5.66 -9.31 9.06
CA ILE A 6 -5.91 -9.43 10.50
C ILE A 6 -6.59 -8.15 11.00
N GLY A 7 -7.45 -8.31 11.99
CA GLY A 7 -8.21 -7.22 12.60
C GLY A 7 -9.70 -7.49 12.54
N ASN A 8 -10.37 -7.32 13.67
CA ASN A 8 -11.80 -7.51 13.81
C ASN A 8 -12.52 -6.19 13.97
N SER A 9 -11.83 -5.06 13.89
CA SER A 9 -12.43 -3.75 14.04
C SER A 9 -13.52 -3.47 13.03
N THR A 10 -14.49 -2.65 13.41
CA THR A 10 -15.58 -2.24 12.50
C THR A 10 -15.08 -1.76 11.13
N PRO A 11 -14.09 -0.84 11.02
CA PRO A 11 -13.57 -0.44 9.71
C PRO A 11 -12.93 -1.61 8.95
N MET A 12 -12.20 -2.51 9.62
CA MET A 12 -11.58 -3.66 8.97
C MET A 12 -12.61 -4.70 8.49
N ARG A 13 -13.72 -4.88 9.21
CA ARG A 13 -14.84 -5.72 8.74
C ARG A 13 -15.48 -5.12 7.49
N ASN A 14 -15.71 -3.81 7.47
CA ASN A 14 -16.25 -3.13 6.28
C ASN A 14 -15.32 -3.27 5.07
N ILE A 15 -14.00 -3.14 5.27
CA ILE A 15 -13.00 -3.39 4.22
C ILE A 15 -13.09 -4.84 3.71
N ARG A 16 -13.22 -5.85 4.59
CA ARG A 16 -13.39 -7.25 4.16
C ARG A 16 -14.64 -7.45 3.29
N GLU A 17 -15.77 -6.89 3.69
CA GLU A 17 -17.02 -7.02 2.92
C GLU A 17 -16.93 -6.32 1.56
N LEU A 18 -16.30 -5.14 1.52
CA LEU A 18 -16.02 -4.45 0.26
C LEU A 18 -15.12 -5.30 -0.64
N ILE A 19 -14.01 -5.85 -0.11
CA ILE A 19 -13.10 -6.73 -0.86
C ILE A 19 -13.85 -7.92 -1.46
N LYS A 20 -14.71 -8.61 -0.68
CA LYS A 20 -15.54 -9.73 -1.18
C LYS A 20 -16.44 -9.32 -2.34
N THR A 21 -16.99 -8.10 -2.28
CA THR A 21 -17.89 -7.58 -3.31
C THR A 21 -17.15 -7.24 -4.60
N VAL A 22 -15.96 -6.62 -4.49
CA VAL A 22 -15.26 -6.08 -5.66
C VAL A 22 -14.26 -7.04 -6.30
N ALA A 23 -13.78 -8.07 -5.60
CA ALA A 23 -12.67 -8.93 -6.04
C ALA A 23 -12.90 -9.58 -7.43
N ASP A 24 -14.13 -9.93 -7.78
CA ASP A 24 -14.45 -10.57 -9.06
C ASP A 24 -14.83 -9.60 -10.19
N THR A 25 -14.95 -8.30 -9.89
CA THR A 25 -15.37 -7.28 -10.86
C THR A 25 -14.26 -6.81 -11.78
N ALA A 26 -13.00 -6.99 -11.37
CA ALA A 26 -11.81 -6.41 -12.01
C ALA A 26 -11.85 -4.87 -12.21
N LEU A 27 -12.72 -4.16 -11.48
CA LEU A 27 -12.72 -2.70 -11.42
C LEU A 27 -11.42 -2.20 -10.80
N THR A 28 -10.93 -1.04 -11.25
CA THR A 28 -9.75 -0.41 -10.65
C THR A 28 -10.02 -0.09 -9.18
N VAL A 29 -9.06 -0.43 -8.33
CA VAL A 29 -9.13 -0.20 -6.89
C VAL A 29 -7.96 0.70 -6.49
N ILE A 30 -8.24 1.75 -5.73
CA ILE A 30 -7.23 2.56 -5.07
C ILE A 30 -7.34 2.41 -3.55
N ILE A 31 -6.22 2.10 -2.92
CA ILE A 31 -6.11 1.86 -1.48
C ILE A 31 -5.38 3.05 -0.86
N TYR A 32 -6.08 3.84 -0.05
CA TYR A 32 -5.52 4.94 0.70
C TYR A 32 -5.11 4.49 2.10
N GLY A 33 -4.07 5.11 2.63
CA GLY A 33 -3.69 4.98 4.03
C GLY A 33 -2.24 5.31 4.27
N GLU A 34 -1.91 5.55 5.53
CA GLU A 34 -0.57 5.90 5.97
C GLU A 34 0.46 4.81 5.63
N ILE A 35 1.74 5.16 5.76
CA ILE A 35 2.82 4.20 5.59
C ILE A 35 2.70 3.12 6.69
N GLY A 36 2.77 1.86 6.27
CA GLY A 36 2.79 0.73 7.21
C GLY A 36 1.42 0.24 7.70
N VAL A 37 0.29 0.77 7.21
CA VAL A 37 -1.06 0.30 7.60
C VAL A 37 -1.47 -1.08 7.04
N GLY A 38 -0.73 -1.61 6.07
CA GLY A 38 -1.01 -2.90 5.44
C GLY A 38 -1.73 -2.83 4.09
N LYS A 39 -1.56 -1.77 3.31
CA LYS A 39 -2.16 -1.61 1.96
C LYS A 39 -1.90 -2.81 1.04
N GLU A 40 -0.68 -3.38 1.08
CA GLU A 40 -0.33 -4.58 0.30
C GLU A 40 -1.13 -5.82 0.72
N VAL A 41 -1.44 -5.98 2.02
CA VAL A 41 -2.24 -7.11 2.53
C VAL A 41 -3.63 -7.09 1.90
N ILE A 42 -4.23 -5.91 1.79
CA ILE A 42 -5.53 -5.70 1.15
C ILE A 42 -5.45 -6.00 -0.35
N ALA A 43 -4.43 -5.52 -1.05
CA ALA A 43 -4.23 -5.81 -2.47
C ALA A 43 -4.06 -7.32 -2.74
N ARG A 44 -3.36 -8.03 -1.85
CA ARG A 44 -3.22 -9.49 -1.93
C ARG A 44 -4.52 -10.22 -1.65
N GLU A 45 -5.32 -9.73 -0.71
CA GLU A 45 -6.63 -10.32 -0.39
C GLU A 45 -7.62 -10.16 -1.56
N LEU A 46 -7.64 -8.98 -2.20
CA LEU A 46 -8.36 -8.74 -3.46
C LEU A 46 -7.98 -9.76 -4.53
N HIS A 47 -6.68 -9.94 -4.76
CA HIS A 47 -6.19 -10.94 -5.71
C HIS A 47 -6.60 -12.37 -5.33
N ARG A 48 -6.46 -12.73 -4.04
CA ARG A 48 -6.76 -14.08 -3.52
C ARG A 48 -8.23 -14.46 -3.71
N LEU A 49 -9.15 -13.51 -3.50
CA LEU A 49 -10.59 -13.73 -3.65
C LEU A 49 -11.06 -13.65 -5.11
N SER A 50 -10.28 -13.04 -6.00
CA SER A 50 -10.68 -12.89 -7.39
C SER A 50 -10.64 -14.17 -8.23
N ASN A 51 -11.31 -14.11 -9.38
CA ASN A 51 -11.16 -15.04 -10.50
C ASN A 51 -9.71 -15.10 -11.05
N ARG A 52 -8.85 -14.12 -10.72
CA ARG A 52 -7.44 -14.09 -11.10
C ARG A 52 -6.50 -14.72 -10.06
N ARG A 53 -6.97 -15.26 -8.94
CA ARG A 53 -6.13 -15.79 -7.83
C ARG A 53 -5.02 -16.78 -8.20
N LYS A 54 -5.16 -17.51 -9.31
CA LYS A 54 -4.14 -18.47 -9.82
C LYS A 54 -3.16 -17.82 -10.81
N LYS A 55 -3.31 -16.53 -11.08
CA LYS A 55 -2.52 -15.76 -12.05
C LYS A 55 -1.43 -14.98 -11.32
N ARG A 56 -0.57 -14.31 -12.08
CA ARG A 56 0.55 -13.57 -11.52
C ARG A 56 0.04 -12.34 -10.76
N PHE A 57 0.62 -12.11 -9.59
CA PHE A 57 0.52 -10.85 -8.85
C PHE A 57 1.87 -10.15 -8.94
N VAL A 58 1.93 -9.04 -9.67
CA VAL A 58 3.17 -8.29 -9.90
C VAL A 58 3.12 -7.00 -9.10
N LYS A 59 3.99 -6.88 -8.10
CA LYS A 59 4.15 -5.65 -7.32
C LYS A 59 5.17 -4.73 -7.99
N VAL A 60 4.87 -3.44 -8.03
CA VAL A 60 5.78 -2.36 -8.41
C VAL A 60 5.66 -1.26 -7.36
N ASN A 61 6.79 -0.86 -6.76
CA ASN A 61 6.85 0.31 -5.88
C ASN A 61 7.32 1.51 -6.71
N CYS A 62 6.45 2.50 -6.87
CA CYS A 62 6.69 3.66 -7.72
C CYS A 62 7.65 4.68 -7.09
N ALA A 63 7.73 4.71 -5.75
CA ALA A 63 8.66 5.58 -5.01
C ALA A 63 10.10 5.02 -4.95
N ALA A 64 10.29 3.72 -5.19
CA ALA A 64 11.57 3.05 -4.97
C ALA A 64 12.56 3.16 -6.14
N LEU A 65 12.13 3.62 -7.31
CA LEU A 65 12.94 3.63 -8.53
C LEU A 65 13.05 5.04 -9.13
N PRO A 66 14.22 5.44 -9.65
CA PRO A 66 14.33 6.61 -10.51
C PRO A 66 13.37 6.54 -11.70
N SER A 67 12.88 7.70 -12.14
CA SER A 67 11.85 7.83 -13.18
C SER A 67 12.14 7.01 -14.45
N GLU A 68 13.37 7.03 -14.95
CA GLU A 68 13.77 6.30 -16.16
C GLU A 68 13.71 4.77 -15.96
N LEU A 69 14.17 4.31 -14.80
CA LEU A 69 14.10 2.89 -14.45
C LEU A 69 12.66 2.44 -14.24
N LEU A 70 11.83 3.27 -13.59
CA LEU A 70 10.40 3.00 -13.41
C LEU A 70 9.69 2.86 -14.75
N GLU A 71 9.96 3.75 -15.71
CA GLU A 71 9.41 3.67 -17.06
C GLU A 71 9.78 2.35 -17.74
N SER A 72 11.06 1.97 -17.69
CA SER A 72 11.56 0.73 -18.29
C SER A 72 11.03 -0.53 -17.60
N GLU A 73 10.78 -0.48 -16.29
CA GLU A 73 10.18 -1.58 -15.53
C GLU A 73 8.70 -1.74 -15.88
N LEU A 74 7.92 -0.66 -15.85
CA LEU A 74 6.47 -0.73 -16.11
C LEU A 74 6.17 -1.17 -17.54
N PHE A 75 6.83 -0.55 -18.52
CA PHE A 75 6.47 -0.67 -19.94
C PHE A 75 7.47 -1.47 -20.76
N GLY A 76 8.66 -1.81 -20.24
CA GLY A 76 9.64 -2.58 -21.00
C GLY A 76 10.23 -1.81 -22.19
N TYR A 77 11.18 -2.42 -22.87
CA TYR A 77 11.88 -1.79 -23.98
C TYR A 77 12.35 -2.79 -25.04
N GLU A 78 12.43 -2.30 -26.28
CA GLU A 78 13.05 -3.03 -27.38
C GLU A 78 14.57 -2.82 -27.39
N ARG A 79 15.28 -3.74 -28.06
CA ARG A 79 16.72 -3.59 -28.26
C ARG A 79 17.00 -2.31 -29.07
N GLY A 80 17.87 -1.44 -28.54
CA GLY A 80 18.24 -0.18 -29.17
C GLY A 80 17.35 1.02 -28.81
N ALA A 81 16.41 0.87 -27.86
CA ALA A 81 15.52 1.95 -27.45
C ALA A 81 16.23 3.16 -26.80
N PHE A 82 17.36 2.93 -26.13
CA PHE A 82 18.20 3.96 -25.50
C PHE A 82 19.65 3.44 -25.33
N THR A 83 20.58 4.31 -24.96
CA THR A 83 21.97 3.94 -24.67
C THR A 83 22.02 2.95 -23.50
N GLY A 84 22.39 1.70 -23.77
CA GLY A 84 22.40 0.60 -22.80
C GLY A 84 21.29 -0.45 -23.01
N ALA A 85 20.32 -0.20 -23.88
CA ALA A 85 19.26 -1.15 -24.25
C ALA A 85 19.78 -2.27 -25.17
N THR A 86 20.68 -3.11 -24.67
CA THR A 86 21.36 -4.17 -25.44
C THR A 86 20.49 -5.39 -25.72
N ARG A 87 19.40 -5.57 -24.97
CA ARG A 87 18.47 -6.70 -25.07
C ARG A 87 17.03 -6.22 -25.01
N PHE A 88 16.10 -7.07 -25.44
CA PHE A 88 14.68 -6.88 -25.18
C PHE A 88 14.36 -7.14 -23.70
N LYS A 89 13.46 -6.34 -23.11
CA LYS A 89 12.93 -6.56 -21.76
C LYS A 89 11.42 -6.31 -21.73
N PRO A 90 10.58 -7.32 -21.36
CA PRO A 90 9.14 -7.12 -21.24
C PRO A 90 8.80 -6.26 -20.02
N GLY A 91 7.77 -5.42 -20.16
CA GLY A 91 7.28 -4.59 -19.05
C GLY A 91 6.51 -5.39 -18.00
N LYS A 92 6.40 -4.84 -16.79
CA LYS A 92 5.63 -5.42 -15.68
C LYS A 92 4.14 -5.56 -16.03
N PHE A 93 3.59 -4.66 -16.84
CA PHE A 93 2.23 -4.79 -17.35
C PHE A 93 2.04 -6.04 -18.22
N GLU A 94 3.03 -6.39 -19.06
CA GLU A 94 3.00 -7.61 -19.88
C GLU A 94 3.14 -8.86 -19.01
N ILE A 95 4.08 -8.82 -18.06
CA ILE A 95 4.33 -9.92 -17.11
C ILE A 95 3.06 -10.19 -16.27
N ALA A 96 2.30 -9.15 -15.95
CA ALA A 96 1.07 -9.21 -15.18
C ALA A 96 -0.18 -9.50 -16.04
N SER A 97 -0.05 -9.60 -17.37
CA SER A 97 -1.19 -9.80 -18.26
C SER A 97 -1.94 -11.10 -17.93
N GLY A 98 -3.26 -11.01 -17.85
CA GLY A 98 -4.16 -12.05 -17.35
C GLY A 98 -4.22 -12.17 -15.82
N GLY A 99 -3.38 -11.42 -15.09
CA GLY A 99 -3.29 -11.38 -13.63
C GLY A 99 -3.50 -9.98 -13.07
N VAL A 100 -2.72 -9.63 -12.05
CA VAL A 100 -2.83 -8.37 -11.29
C VAL A 100 -1.49 -7.65 -11.29
N ILE A 101 -1.53 -6.33 -11.47
CA ILE A 101 -0.43 -5.44 -11.12
C ILE A 101 -0.85 -4.61 -9.91
N PHE A 102 0.03 -4.58 -8.90
CA PHE A 102 -0.12 -3.74 -7.71
C PHE A 102 0.88 -2.59 -7.79
N LEU A 103 0.37 -1.37 -7.94
CA LEU A 103 1.14 -0.12 -7.98
C LEU A 103 1.15 0.49 -6.57
N ASP A 104 2.24 0.27 -5.85
CA ASP A 104 2.45 0.80 -4.49
C ASP A 104 3.02 2.22 -4.59
N GLU A 105 2.47 3.14 -3.80
CA GLU A 105 2.75 4.57 -3.82
C GLU A 105 2.58 5.21 -5.22
N VAL A 106 1.38 5.03 -5.81
CA VAL A 106 1.03 5.55 -7.15
C VAL A 106 1.09 7.08 -7.25
N GLY A 107 0.98 7.79 -6.12
CA GLY A 107 1.16 9.25 -6.04
C GLY A 107 2.56 9.72 -6.44
N ASP A 108 3.58 8.87 -6.28
CA ASP A 108 4.97 9.15 -6.65
C ASP A 108 5.26 8.90 -8.15
N ILE A 109 4.28 8.51 -8.96
CA ILE A 109 4.51 8.31 -10.40
C ILE A 109 4.78 9.66 -11.07
N PRO A 110 5.91 9.82 -11.80
CA PRO A 110 6.20 11.03 -12.55
C PRO A 110 5.10 11.37 -13.57
N LEU A 111 4.78 12.67 -13.71
CA LEU A 111 3.70 13.16 -14.58
C LEU A 111 3.75 12.62 -16.02
N ARG A 112 4.96 12.47 -16.58
CA ARG A 112 5.17 11.90 -17.92
C ARG A 112 4.69 10.45 -18.03
N LEU A 113 4.87 9.66 -16.97
CA LEU A 113 4.46 8.25 -16.93
C LEU A 113 2.97 8.09 -16.63
N GLN A 114 2.36 9.06 -15.97
CA GLN A 114 0.91 9.07 -15.73
C GLN A 114 0.10 9.03 -17.04
N ALA A 115 0.56 9.70 -18.10
CA ALA A 115 -0.07 9.64 -19.42
C ALA A 115 -0.04 8.22 -20.03
N LYS A 116 1.09 7.52 -19.92
CA LYS A 116 1.19 6.12 -20.37
C LYS A 116 0.36 5.17 -19.52
N LEU A 117 0.32 5.39 -18.20
CA LEU A 117 -0.52 4.62 -17.30
C LEU A 117 -2.01 4.78 -17.66
N LEU A 118 -2.44 6.02 -17.96
CA LEU A 118 -3.80 6.30 -18.41
C LEU A 118 -4.13 5.53 -19.70
N GLN A 119 -3.22 5.50 -20.67
CA GLN A 119 -3.40 4.73 -21.92
C GLN A 119 -3.65 3.24 -21.64
N VAL A 120 -2.88 2.64 -20.72
CA VAL A 120 -3.09 1.24 -20.31
C VAL A 120 -4.48 1.04 -19.69
N LEU A 121 -4.89 1.95 -18.81
CA LEU A 121 -6.17 1.84 -18.11
C LEU A 121 -7.39 2.08 -19.00
N GLN A 122 -7.24 2.86 -20.08
CA GLN A 122 -8.30 3.15 -21.03
C GLN A 122 -8.43 2.06 -22.09
N ASN A 123 -7.31 1.70 -22.73
CA ASN A 123 -7.33 0.87 -23.94
C ASN A 123 -6.87 -0.57 -23.70
N GLY A 124 -6.29 -0.85 -22.53
CA GLY A 124 -5.60 -2.12 -22.30
C GLY A 124 -4.38 -2.27 -23.19
N GLU A 125 -3.75 -1.17 -23.61
CA GLU A 125 -2.58 -1.20 -24.49
C GLU A 125 -1.59 -0.08 -24.13
N PHE A 126 -0.32 -0.29 -24.46
CA PHE A 126 0.71 0.73 -24.34
C PHE A 126 1.89 0.44 -25.29
N SER A 127 2.69 1.47 -25.58
CA SER A 127 3.90 1.34 -26.38
C SER A 127 5.12 1.04 -25.52
N ARG A 128 5.90 0.02 -25.89
CA ARG A 128 7.26 -0.18 -25.32
C ARG A 128 8.16 0.98 -25.69
N LEU A 129 9.21 1.20 -24.91
CA LEU A 129 10.23 2.19 -25.25
C LEU A 129 10.92 1.76 -26.55
N GLY A 130 10.91 2.64 -27.55
CA GLY A 130 11.45 2.36 -28.88
C GLY A 130 10.75 1.24 -29.65
N GLY A 131 9.55 0.84 -29.23
CA GLY A 131 8.87 -0.34 -29.74
C GLY A 131 7.45 -0.11 -30.23
N LYS A 132 6.73 -1.22 -30.46
CA LYS A 132 5.33 -1.23 -30.89
C LYS A 132 4.38 -1.30 -29.70
N ASP A 133 3.10 -1.03 -29.99
CA ASP A 133 2.01 -1.19 -29.03
C ASP A 133 1.80 -2.66 -28.65
N VAL A 134 1.48 -2.86 -27.38
CA VAL A 134 1.25 -4.17 -26.76
C VAL A 134 -0.08 -4.12 -26.04
N LYS A 135 -0.95 -5.10 -26.32
CA LYS A 135 -2.21 -5.28 -25.60
C LYS A 135 -2.02 -6.16 -24.37
N VAL A 136 -2.60 -5.74 -23.26
CA VAL A 136 -2.56 -6.41 -21.96
C VAL A 136 -3.95 -6.46 -21.34
N ASN A 137 -4.23 -7.54 -20.61
CA ASN A 137 -5.43 -7.66 -19.80
C ASN A 137 -5.02 -7.77 -18.33
N THR A 138 -4.61 -6.64 -17.75
CA THR A 138 -4.06 -6.59 -16.38
C THR A 138 -5.03 -5.85 -15.47
N TRP A 139 -5.39 -6.46 -14.35
CA TRP A 139 -6.20 -5.80 -13.34
C TRP A 139 -5.28 -4.94 -12.48
N VAL A 140 -5.59 -3.64 -12.43
CA VAL A 140 -4.77 -2.65 -11.74
C VAL A 140 -5.35 -2.39 -10.36
N ILE A 141 -4.52 -2.65 -9.35
CA ILE A 141 -4.76 -2.25 -7.97
C ILE A 141 -3.66 -1.24 -7.63
N SER A 142 -4.02 -0.08 -7.11
CA SER A 142 -3.08 0.96 -6.70
C SER A 142 -3.19 1.25 -5.21
N ALA A 143 -2.10 1.73 -4.62
CA ALA A 143 -2.08 2.23 -3.26
C ALA A 143 -1.32 3.57 -3.18
N THR A 144 -1.70 4.42 -2.24
CA THR A 144 -1.02 5.69 -1.99
C THR A 144 -1.19 6.14 -0.55
N ASN A 145 -0.19 6.85 -0.02
CA ASN A 145 -0.29 7.66 1.19
C ASN A 145 -0.47 9.16 0.90
N HIS A 146 -0.39 9.60 -0.37
CA HIS A 146 -0.59 10.99 -0.76
C HIS A 146 -2.07 11.39 -0.72
N ASP A 147 -2.31 12.67 -0.46
CA ASP A 147 -3.56 13.31 -0.83
C ASP A 147 -3.54 13.66 -2.33
N LEU A 148 -4.13 12.78 -3.14
CA LEU A 148 -4.18 12.99 -4.59
C LEU A 148 -5.01 14.22 -4.98
N ALA A 149 -5.93 14.69 -4.13
CA ALA A 149 -6.67 15.92 -4.42
C ALA A 149 -5.72 17.13 -4.38
N ASP A 150 -4.79 17.15 -3.43
CA ASP A 150 -3.77 18.18 -3.28
C ASP A 150 -2.74 18.07 -4.40
N ASP A 151 -2.32 16.86 -4.74
CA ASP A 151 -1.40 16.64 -5.87
C ASP A 151 -2.00 17.08 -7.22
N MET A 152 -3.32 16.93 -7.41
CA MET A 152 -4.00 17.47 -8.60
C MET A 152 -4.02 18.99 -8.59
N ARG A 153 -4.28 19.63 -7.45
CA ARG A 153 -4.24 21.10 -7.30
C ARG A 153 -2.86 21.67 -7.59
N GLU A 154 -1.80 20.93 -7.23
CA GLU A 154 -0.41 21.28 -7.47
C GLU A 154 0.12 20.82 -8.85
N THR A 155 -0.74 20.27 -9.72
CA THR A 155 -0.38 19.74 -11.05
C THR A 155 0.66 18.61 -11.03
N ARG A 156 0.82 17.94 -9.88
CA ARG A 156 1.69 16.76 -9.70
C ARG A 156 0.99 15.47 -10.11
N PHE A 157 -0.34 15.46 -10.09
CA PHE A 157 -1.15 14.31 -10.50
C PHE A 157 -2.22 14.72 -11.51
N ARG A 158 -2.44 13.89 -12.54
CA ARG A 158 -3.44 14.18 -13.56
C ARG A 158 -4.83 13.79 -13.09
N GLU A 159 -5.78 14.69 -13.32
CA GLU A 159 -7.18 14.50 -12.96
C GLU A 159 -7.85 13.35 -13.73
N ASP A 160 -7.55 13.20 -15.02
CA ASP A 160 -8.06 12.12 -15.86
C ASP A 160 -7.62 10.72 -15.37
N LEU A 161 -6.37 10.59 -14.94
CA LEU A 161 -5.84 9.37 -14.33
C LEU A 161 -6.50 9.09 -12.98
N TYR A 162 -6.68 10.12 -12.14
CA TYR A 162 -7.32 9.97 -10.83
C TYR A 162 -8.70 9.34 -10.95
N TYR A 163 -9.57 9.88 -11.81
CA TYR A 163 -10.91 9.32 -11.99
C TYR A 163 -10.91 7.90 -12.55
N ARG A 164 -9.88 7.51 -13.32
CA ARG A 164 -9.77 6.14 -13.85
C ARG A 164 -9.26 5.14 -12.81
N LEU A 165 -8.43 5.58 -11.87
CA LEU A 165 -7.95 4.74 -10.76
C LEU A 165 -8.97 4.65 -9.62
N ASN A 166 -9.69 5.74 -9.35
CA ASN A 166 -10.58 5.89 -8.21
C ASN A 166 -12.02 5.42 -8.49
N ILE A 167 -12.18 4.24 -9.10
CA ILE A 167 -13.51 3.62 -9.27
C ILE A 167 -13.96 3.01 -7.94
N ILE A 168 -13.11 2.20 -7.32
CA ILE A 168 -13.32 1.68 -5.97
C ILE A 168 -12.26 2.25 -5.04
N LYS A 169 -12.71 2.98 -4.02
CA LYS A 169 -11.85 3.55 -2.98
C LYS A 169 -11.87 2.67 -1.73
N ILE A 170 -10.70 2.34 -1.20
CA ILE A 170 -10.54 1.67 0.10
C ILE A 170 -9.67 2.54 1.00
N ASP A 171 -10.26 3.13 2.03
CA ASP A 171 -9.53 3.90 3.05
C ASP A 171 -9.14 2.99 4.21
N VAL A 172 -7.84 2.82 4.45
CA VAL A 172 -7.31 2.00 5.53
C VAL A 172 -6.97 2.89 6.73
N PRO A 173 -7.64 2.73 7.87
CA PRO A 173 -7.39 3.57 9.02
C PRO A 173 -6.00 3.28 9.62
N PRO A 174 -5.35 4.29 10.20
CA PRO A 174 -4.14 4.09 10.98
C PRO A 174 -4.41 3.24 12.22
N LEU A 175 -3.38 2.59 12.75
CA LEU A 175 -3.49 1.62 13.84
C LEU A 175 -4.07 2.25 15.12
N ARG A 176 -3.76 3.52 15.40
CA ARG A 176 -4.34 4.30 16.51
C ARG A 176 -5.86 4.45 16.47
N GLU A 177 -6.49 4.35 15.29
CA GLU A 177 -7.94 4.41 15.11
C GLU A 177 -8.61 3.03 15.17
N ARG A 178 -7.82 1.95 15.23
CA ARG A 178 -8.28 0.55 15.32
C ARG A 178 -7.50 -0.21 16.38
N ARG A 179 -7.39 0.36 17.58
CA ARG A 179 -6.63 -0.21 18.71
C ARG A 179 -7.09 -1.62 19.11
N GLU A 180 -8.37 -1.94 18.87
CA GLU A 180 -8.92 -3.30 19.08
C GLU A 180 -8.29 -4.38 18.18
N ASP A 181 -7.60 -3.98 17.11
CA ASP A 181 -6.85 -4.89 16.24
C ASP A 181 -5.43 -5.16 16.74
N ILE A 182 -4.93 -4.42 17.74
CA ILE A 182 -3.56 -4.59 18.25
C ILE A 182 -3.37 -5.97 18.89
N PRO A 183 -4.20 -6.46 19.83
CA PRO A 183 -4.01 -7.78 20.42
C PRO A 183 -3.98 -8.95 19.42
N PRO A 184 -4.90 -9.06 18.43
CA PRO A 184 -4.81 -10.12 17.43
C PRO A 184 -3.60 -9.97 16.49
N LEU A 185 -3.19 -8.74 16.15
CA LEU A 185 -1.96 -8.49 15.39
C LEU A 185 -0.72 -8.95 16.16
N VAL A 186 -0.66 -8.65 17.46
CA VAL A 186 0.41 -9.10 18.36
C VAL A 186 0.52 -10.61 18.35
N GLY A 187 -0.60 -11.31 18.61
CA GLY A 187 -0.62 -12.77 18.62
C GLY A 187 -0.17 -13.37 17.29
N TYR A 188 -0.59 -12.79 16.18
CA TYR A 188 -0.13 -13.21 14.85
C TYR A 188 1.39 -13.05 14.67
N PHE A 189 1.94 -11.88 14.98
CA PHE A 189 3.36 -11.63 14.79
C PHE A 189 4.23 -12.50 15.70
N ILE A 190 3.81 -12.74 16.93
CA ILE A 190 4.49 -13.69 17.82
C ILE A 190 4.54 -15.08 17.18
N ASN A 191 3.40 -15.60 16.73
CA ASN A 191 3.34 -16.94 16.11
C ASN A 191 4.19 -17.01 14.83
N LYS A 192 4.15 -15.95 14.02
CA LYS A 192 4.95 -15.83 12.81
C LYS A 192 6.44 -15.88 13.15
N TYR A 193 6.91 -15.04 14.07
CA TYR A 193 8.34 -14.94 14.38
C TYR A 193 8.86 -16.10 15.21
N ARG A 194 8.02 -16.76 16.02
CA ARG A 194 8.41 -18.01 16.70
C ARG A 194 8.82 -19.06 15.68
N SER A 195 8.05 -19.17 14.59
CA SER A 195 8.33 -20.09 13.50
C SER A 195 9.55 -19.68 12.68
N GLU A 196 9.85 -18.39 12.55
CA GLU A 196 11.02 -17.89 11.80
C GLU A 196 12.33 -17.94 12.61
N LEU A 197 12.25 -17.86 13.94
CA LEU A 197 13.39 -17.83 14.86
C LEU A 197 13.66 -19.17 15.56
N ASP A 198 12.93 -20.24 15.21
CA ASP A 198 13.00 -21.57 15.85
C ASP A 198 12.85 -21.53 17.38
N ILE A 199 12.01 -20.62 17.90
CA ILE A 199 11.75 -20.47 19.34
C ILE A 199 10.66 -21.44 19.75
N SER A 200 11.05 -22.51 20.46
CA SER A 200 10.13 -23.52 20.97
C SER A 200 9.29 -23.05 22.15
N GLU A 201 9.79 -22.11 22.95
CA GLU A 201 9.10 -21.62 24.16
C GLU A 201 7.92 -20.70 23.83
N ASP A 202 6.88 -20.75 24.67
CA ASP A 202 5.72 -19.88 24.57
C ASP A 202 6.08 -18.43 24.90
N PHE A 203 6.27 -17.62 23.87
CA PHE A 203 6.41 -16.18 24.01
C PHE A 203 5.02 -15.54 24.17
N THR A 204 4.81 -14.82 25.27
CA THR A 204 3.56 -14.11 25.53
C THR A 204 3.85 -12.69 25.99
N ILE A 205 2.94 -11.76 25.66
CA ILE A 205 2.99 -10.38 26.16
C ILE A 205 2.08 -10.30 27.37
N GLY A 206 2.65 -9.92 28.53
CA GLY A 206 1.90 -9.74 29.76
C GLY A 206 0.91 -8.57 29.70
N PRO A 207 -0.10 -8.53 30.59
CA PRO A 207 -1.16 -7.51 30.55
C PRO A 207 -0.65 -6.06 30.57
N GLU A 208 0.32 -5.75 31.44
CA GLU A 208 0.88 -4.38 31.56
C GLU A 208 1.50 -3.89 30.24
N MET A 209 2.18 -4.78 29.52
CA MET A 209 2.81 -4.45 28.25
C MET A 209 1.77 -4.33 27.13
N MET A 210 0.72 -5.15 27.17
CA MET A 210 -0.41 -5.01 26.26
C MET A 210 -1.12 -3.66 26.44
N ASP A 211 -1.31 -3.21 27.68
CA ASP A 211 -1.89 -1.89 27.97
C ASP A 211 -1.04 -0.76 27.39
N LEU A 212 0.28 -0.86 27.49
CA LEU A 212 1.20 0.09 26.86
C LEU A 212 1.11 0.06 25.32
N PHE A 213 0.99 -1.13 24.72
CA PHE A 213 0.79 -1.25 23.27
C PHE A 213 -0.53 -0.61 22.83
N LEU A 214 -1.57 -0.76 23.64
CA LEU A 214 -2.87 -0.16 23.39
C LEU A 214 -2.88 1.35 23.59
N GLN A 215 -1.96 1.92 24.37
CA GLN A 215 -1.85 3.36 24.61
C GLN A 215 -1.02 4.10 23.55
N TYR A 216 0.00 3.44 22.99
CA TYR A 216 0.87 4.01 21.97
C TYR A 216 0.16 4.24 20.62
N ASP A 217 0.52 5.31 19.91
CA ASP A 217 -0.14 5.69 18.65
C ASP A 217 0.34 4.92 17.42
N TRP A 218 1.50 4.27 17.50
CA TRP A 218 2.09 3.53 16.39
C TRP A 218 2.21 4.37 15.10
N PRO A 219 3.06 5.41 15.07
CA PRO A 219 3.25 6.25 13.88
C PRO A 219 3.71 5.45 12.64
N GLY A 220 4.44 4.34 12.81
CA GLY A 220 4.78 3.40 11.75
C GLY A 220 3.75 2.27 11.56
N ASN A 221 2.60 2.38 12.21
CA ASN A 221 1.43 1.51 12.10
C ASN A 221 1.79 0.02 12.32
N VAL A 222 1.23 -0.87 11.50
CA VAL A 222 1.41 -2.32 11.63
C VAL A 222 2.87 -2.72 11.37
N ARG A 223 3.60 -1.98 10.53
CA ARG A 223 5.03 -2.25 10.26
C ARG A 223 5.88 -2.01 11.52
N GLU A 224 5.62 -0.93 12.23
CA GLU A 224 6.31 -0.66 13.49
C GLU A 224 5.96 -1.68 14.56
N LEU A 225 4.68 -2.00 14.74
CA LEU A 225 4.24 -3.06 15.65
C LEU A 225 4.96 -4.39 15.37
N ALA A 226 5.02 -4.78 14.10
CA ALA A 226 5.70 -5.99 13.66
C ALA A 226 7.20 -5.98 13.99
N ASN A 227 7.89 -4.86 13.75
CA ASN A 227 9.32 -4.71 14.04
C ASN A 227 9.59 -4.72 15.55
N THR A 228 8.72 -4.07 16.33
CA THR A 228 8.80 -4.02 17.78
C THR A 228 8.68 -5.42 18.39
N ILE A 229 7.70 -6.21 17.95
CA ILE A 229 7.53 -7.59 18.42
C ILE A 229 8.72 -8.46 18.03
N HIS A 230 9.19 -8.36 16.77
CA HIS A 230 10.36 -9.10 16.32
C HIS A 230 11.59 -8.78 17.18
N ARG A 231 11.83 -7.49 17.45
CA ARG A 231 12.94 -7.04 18.29
C ARG A 231 12.85 -7.59 19.71
N LEU A 232 11.66 -7.57 20.31
CA LEU A 232 11.45 -8.11 21.66
C LEU A 232 11.78 -9.60 21.75
N MET A 233 11.39 -10.36 20.73
CA MET A 233 11.65 -11.80 20.68
C MET A 233 13.14 -12.12 20.51
N VAL A 234 13.91 -11.25 19.85
CA VAL A 234 15.35 -11.44 19.65
C VAL A 234 16.17 -10.93 20.85
N MET A 235 15.82 -9.76 21.40
CA MET A 235 16.64 -9.08 22.41
C MET A 235 16.19 -9.35 23.85
N GLY A 236 14.93 -9.70 24.08
CA GLY A 236 14.36 -9.90 25.41
C GLY A 236 14.30 -8.65 26.30
N ASP A 237 14.67 -7.47 25.79
CA ASP A 237 14.75 -6.24 26.57
C ASP A 237 13.42 -5.49 26.64
N TRP A 238 12.62 -5.88 27.64
CA TRP A 238 11.33 -5.27 27.96
C TRP A 238 11.45 -3.85 28.51
N GLU A 239 12.55 -3.54 29.20
CA GLU A 239 12.73 -2.29 29.91
C GLU A 239 13.10 -1.16 28.95
N GLU A 240 13.90 -1.47 27.93
CA GLU A 240 14.18 -0.55 26.85
C GLU A 240 12.92 -0.23 26.03
N LEU A 241 12.08 -1.23 25.76
CA LEU A 241 10.82 -0.98 25.05
C LEU A 241 9.87 -0.10 25.86
N ARG A 242 9.72 -0.40 27.15
CA ARG A 242 8.90 0.42 28.05
C ARG A 242 9.38 1.87 28.02
N ARG A 243 10.70 2.09 28.09
CA ARG A 243 11.28 3.43 27.98
C ARG A 243 10.93 4.12 26.67
N ARG A 244 11.07 3.42 25.53
CA ARG A 244 10.77 3.97 24.19
C ARG A 244 9.30 4.37 24.03
N ILE A 245 8.38 3.48 24.40
CA ILE A 245 6.94 3.75 24.32
C ILE A 245 6.53 4.87 25.28
N SER A 246 7.14 4.94 26.47
CA SER A 246 6.87 6.00 27.46
C SER A 246 7.58 7.33 27.17
N SER A 247 8.64 7.35 26.35
CA SER A 247 9.39 8.58 26.01
C SER A 247 8.87 9.32 24.78
N GLU A 248 7.98 8.71 24.00
CA GLU A 248 7.36 9.31 22.81
C GLU A 248 5.85 9.62 22.98
N PRO A 249 5.39 10.32 24.05
CA PRO A 249 4.07 10.92 24.01
C PRO A 249 4.16 12.28 23.27
N ASP A 250 3.34 12.47 22.24
CA ASP A 250 2.96 13.77 21.65
C ASP A 250 3.98 14.57 20.79
N THR A 251 4.49 14.02 19.70
CA THR A 251 5.04 14.86 18.60
C THR A 251 4.60 14.45 17.21
N THR A 252 3.29 14.38 16.94
CA THR A 252 2.71 14.61 15.59
C THR A 252 1.18 14.73 15.66
N SER A 253 0.67 15.75 16.37
CA SER A 253 -0.70 16.25 16.19
C SER A 253 -0.64 17.66 15.63
N SER A 254 -0.20 17.79 14.38
CA SER A 254 -0.50 18.99 13.60
C SER A 254 -1.95 18.86 13.12
N LYS A 255 -2.89 19.39 13.92
CA LYS A 255 -4.26 19.65 13.44
C LYS A 255 -4.19 20.46 12.13
N PRO A 256 -5.00 20.15 11.11
CA PRO A 256 -5.22 21.08 10.02
C PRO A 256 -5.92 22.33 10.59
N SER A 257 -5.31 23.48 10.36
CA SER A 257 -5.88 24.79 10.68
C SER A 257 -7.25 24.93 10.01
N THR A 258 -8.30 25.08 10.81
CA THR A 258 -9.61 25.52 10.36
C THR A 258 -9.48 26.93 9.78
N LEU A 259 -9.52 27.06 8.45
CA LEU A 259 -9.79 28.34 7.80
C LEU A 259 -11.25 28.71 8.06
N ASN A 260 -11.47 29.79 8.81
CA ASN A 260 -12.74 30.49 8.87
C ASN A 260 -13.12 31.02 7.47
N PRO A 261 -14.33 30.77 6.94
CA PRO A 261 -14.84 31.56 5.83
C PRO A 261 -15.22 32.95 6.36
N ARG A 262 -14.57 33.99 5.84
CA ARG A 262 -15.05 35.37 6.01
C ARG A 262 -16.36 35.54 5.25
N PRO A 263 -17.37 36.25 5.80
CA PRO A 263 -18.56 36.61 5.04
C PRO A 263 -18.20 37.66 3.98
N LEU A 264 -18.58 37.42 2.73
CA LEU A 264 -18.58 38.44 1.69
C LEU A 264 -19.80 39.34 1.92
N SER A 265 -19.54 40.55 2.40
CA SER A 265 -20.48 41.67 2.42
C SER A 265 -20.24 42.58 1.21
N GLY A 266 -21.23 42.71 0.31
CA GLY A 266 -21.34 43.76 -0.74
C GLY A 266 -20.32 43.62 -1.88
N ILE A 267 -20.63 43.84 -3.16
CA ILE A 267 -21.68 44.57 -3.89
C ILE A 267 -21.97 43.77 -5.16
#